data_AF-A0A1H7YJ39-F1
#
_entry.id   AF-A0A1H7YJ39-F1
#
_cell.length_a   1.000
_cell.length_b   1.000
_cell.length_c   1.000
_cell.angle_alpha   90.00
_cell.angle_beta   90.00
_cell.angle_gamma   90.00
#
_symmetry.space_group_name_H-M   'P 1'
#
loop_
_entity.id
_entity.type
_entity.pdbx_description
1 polymer ?
#
loop_
_entity_poly.entity_id
_entity_poly.type
_entity_poly.pdbx_seq_one_letter_code
_entity_poly.pdbx_strand_id
1 'polypeptide(L)'
;MRASWRSTLLTVMLGSVLAEGAAFAEQAAEPLPVEAGPQRWTEALSTGEGAGDIVRTRDGLLYEPFAVMRRSEGLNRLTGLYTFPARSLERTVDTVRPGVQAAMTQGMGVEVDVRVRAPGGAWSEWRTANPGEAVRLPRAGTEVQVRLALLADEHGRGPLVQGVELEGWHEGHGAGEDFQTLAPLTYRIFATREGLVGGTTANGHIIKSNDRFVALPSRRGLASNGGSEYQVRVCYAKTSKCATASVWDVGPWNTKDDYWNPSSVRESWKSLPQGKPEAQAAYQDGFNGGLDQFGRRPSNPAGIDIADGTFWIDLGMTNNDWVDVTYLWTSGGGTPAGLVIDSNNANNDQTKGYIQLTGSSWASSTNVTGYYGSSYLVSPGAAVSEPATFWFYLPAAGTKTVDAWWTAASDRSAAAPFIILSATGAQLANVKVNQQVNGARWNTLGTWSFPAGWNKVQLSRWVTAGTYVVADAIQVR
;
A
#
# COMPACT_ATOMS: atom_id res chain seq x y z
N MET A 1 -92.80 17.91 28.50
CA MET A 1 -91.63 18.12 29.40
C MET A 1 -90.75 19.16 28.72
N ARG A 2 -90.80 20.46 29.12
CA ARG A 2 -89.88 21.16 30.07
C ARG A 2 -88.39 20.81 29.81
N ALA A 3 -87.42 21.71 29.69
CA ALA A 3 -87.37 23.17 29.69
C ALA A 3 -85.96 23.64 29.23
N SER A 4 -85.92 24.75 28.47
CA SER A 4 -84.97 25.88 28.51
C SER A 4 -83.62 25.75 29.24
N TRP A 5 -82.53 26.00 28.51
CA TRP A 5 -81.21 26.40 29.03
C TRP A 5 -81.08 27.93 29.14
N ARG A 6 -80.60 28.42 30.30
CA ARG A 6 -80.13 29.79 30.52
C ARG A 6 -78.81 29.79 31.31
N SER A 7 -77.79 30.40 30.69
CA SER A 7 -76.77 31.35 31.16
C SER A 7 -76.06 31.20 32.52
N THR A 8 -74.75 31.51 32.58
CA THR A 8 -74.20 32.79 33.11
C THR A 8 -72.66 32.88 33.01
N LEU A 9 -72.21 33.92 32.28
CA LEU A 9 -71.05 34.85 32.41
C LEU A 9 -69.72 34.46 33.11
N LEU A 10 -68.58 34.91 32.53
CA LEU A 10 -67.85 36.10 33.00
C LEU A 10 -66.70 36.58 32.04
N THR A 11 -66.81 37.87 31.68
CA THR A 11 -65.79 38.93 31.53
C THR A 11 -64.65 38.85 30.50
N VAL A 12 -64.74 39.79 29.55
CA VAL A 12 -63.69 40.31 28.65
C VAL A 12 -63.00 41.50 29.30
N MET A 13 -61.67 41.60 29.19
CA MET A 13 -60.90 42.84 29.29
C MET A 13 -59.84 42.86 28.19
N LEU A 14 -59.88 43.93 27.40
CA LEU A 14 -58.96 44.26 26.31
C LEU A 14 -57.56 44.63 26.84
N GLY A 15 -56.54 44.21 26.11
CA GLY A 15 -55.19 44.80 26.15
C GLY A 15 -54.59 44.79 24.75
N SER A 16 -54.49 45.98 24.15
CA SER A 16 -53.87 46.23 22.85
C SER A 16 -52.36 46.32 22.96
N VAL A 17 -51.62 45.58 22.12
CA VAL A 17 -50.19 45.84 21.84
C VAL A 17 -49.90 45.66 20.34
N LEU A 18 -49.62 46.82 19.73
CA LEU A 18 -48.70 47.17 18.63
C LEU A 18 -48.29 46.09 17.60
N ALA A 19 -48.58 46.41 16.34
CA ALA A 19 -48.04 45.77 15.16
C ALA A 19 -46.59 46.19 14.91
N GLU A 20 -45.67 45.23 14.83
CA GLU A 20 -44.38 45.38 14.16
C GLU A 20 -44.43 44.63 12.83
N GLY A 21 -44.30 45.38 11.73
CA GLY A 21 -44.15 44.82 10.40
C GLY A 21 -42.78 44.17 10.26
N ALA A 22 -42.76 42.84 10.17
CA ALA A 22 -41.58 42.14 9.71
C ALA A 22 -41.47 42.30 8.18
N ALA A 23 -40.51 43.11 7.74
CA ALA A 23 -40.05 43.10 6.36
C ALA A 23 -39.43 41.72 6.07
N PHE A 24 -40.01 40.99 5.11
CA PHE A 24 -39.36 39.82 4.54
C PHE A 24 -38.13 40.30 3.76
N ALA A 25 -36.94 40.15 4.36
CA ALA A 25 -35.70 40.25 3.62
C ALA A 25 -35.65 39.06 2.65
N GLU A 26 -35.69 39.36 1.35
CA GLU A 26 -35.39 38.40 0.31
C GLU A 26 -33.96 37.90 0.55
N GLN A 27 -33.82 36.64 0.97
CA GLN A 27 -32.53 35.98 1.05
C GLN A 27 -31.93 35.98 -0.36
N ALA A 28 -30.90 36.81 -0.56
CA ALA A 28 -30.05 36.70 -1.74
C ALA A 28 -29.56 35.25 -1.81
N ALA A 29 -29.92 34.56 -2.90
CA ALA A 29 -29.46 33.21 -3.15
C ALA A 29 -27.93 33.18 -2.99
N GLU A 30 -27.42 32.30 -2.13
CA GLU A 30 -26.00 32.01 -2.09
C GLU A 30 -25.56 31.64 -3.52
N PRO A 31 -24.45 32.18 -4.02
CA PRO A 31 -23.95 31.76 -5.32
C PRO A 31 -23.75 30.25 -5.28
N LEU A 32 -24.35 29.54 -6.25
CA LEU A 32 -24.12 28.11 -6.48
C LEU A 32 -22.60 27.85 -6.40
N PRO A 33 -22.15 26.75 -5.75
CA PRO A 33 -20.73 26.44 -5.69
C PRO A 33 -20.18 26.45 -7.12
N VAL A 34 -19.23 27.34 -7.39
CA VAL A 34 -18.52 27.35 -8.67
C VAL A 34 -17.89 25.97 -8.80
N GLU A 35 -18.33 25.20 -9.80
CA GLU A 35 -17.76 23.88 -10.10
C GLU A 35 -16.25 24.08 -10.26
N ALA A 36 -15.49 23.56 -9.30
CA ALA A 36 -14.11 23.95 -9.15
C ALA A 36 -13.32 23.31 -10.31
N GLY A 37 -12.95 24.10 -11.31
CA GLY A 37 -12.31 23.64 -12.55
C GLY A 37 -11.02 22.84 -12.30
N PRO A 38 -10.55 22.06 -13.28
CA PRO A 38 -9.42 21.15 -13.09
C PRO A 38 -8.14 21.84 -12.59
N GLN A 39 -7.38 21.16 -11.73
CA GLN A 39 -6.05 21.60 -11.30
C GLN A 39 -4.97 20.94 -12.16
N ARG A 40 -3.91 21.70 -12.47
CA ARG A 40 -2.82 21.26 -13.33
C ARG A 40 -1.49 21.31 -12.62
N TRP A 41 -0.62 20.34 -12.89
CA TRP A 41 0.74 20.32 -12.39
C TRP A 41 1.67 19.59 -13.35
N THR A 42 2.98 19.80 -13.18
CA THR A 42 4.02 19.17 -13.98
C THR A 42 4.95 18.38 -13.07
N GLU A 43 5.30 17.16 -13.47
CA GLU A 43 6.32 16.40 -12.77
C GLU A 43 7.72 16.75 -13.26
N ALA A 44 8.61 16.99 -12.30
CA ALA A 44 10.01 17.23 -12.60
C ALA A 44 10.66 15.88 -12.96
N LEU A 45 11.10 15.76 -14.21
CA LEU A 45 11.76 14.54 -14.66
C LEU A 45 12.98 14.18 -13.81
N SER A 46 13.59 15.12 -13.07
CA SER A 46 14.74 14.93 -12.19
C SER A 46 14.45 14.27 -10.82
N THR A 47 13.20 14.17 -10.38
CA THR A 47 12.89 13.87 -8.95
C THR A 47 12.40 12.45 -8.67
N GLY A 48 12.06 11.67 -9.70
CA GLY A 48 11.59 10.31 -9.55
C GLY A 48 12.70 9.26 -9.42
N GLU A 49 12.28 8.01 -9.19
CA GLU A 49 13.16 6.85 -9.06
C GLU A 49 12.83 5.83 -10.15
N GLY A 50 13.86 5.35 -10.85
CA GLY A 50 13.75 4.37 -11.91
C GLY A 50 14.02 2.95 -11.42
N ALA A 51 13.16 2.01 -11.78
CA ALA A 51 13.42 0.59 -11.74
C ALA A 51 13.79 0.11 -13.15
N GLY A 52 15.04 -0.33 -13.32
CA GLY A 52 15.62 -0.77 -14.59
C GLY A 52 16.56 0.25 -15.23
N ASP A 53 16.87 0.03 -16.52
CA ASP A 53 17.87 0.79 -17.29
C ASP A 53 17.29 2.13 -17.81
N ILE A 54 16.91 3.00 -16.87
CA ILE A 54 16.40 4.35 -17.17
C ILE A 54 17.53 5.36 -16.96
N VAL A 55 17.87 6.08 -18.02
CA VAL A 55 18.97 7.03 -18.05
C VAL A 55 18.45 8.45 -18.12
N ARG A 56 18.94 9.31 -17.23
CA ARG A 56 18.70 10.76 -17.29
C ARG A 56 19.66 11.37 -18.31
N THR A 57 19.11 11.96 -19.36
CA THR A 57 19.88 12.67 -20.39
C THR A 57 19.60 14.17 -20.30
N ARG A 58 20.38 14.98 -21.04
CA ARG A 58 20.10 16.41 -21.20
C ARG A 58 18.76 16.69 -21.91
N ASP A 59 18.24 15.72 -22.66
CA ASP A 59 17.05 15.85 -23.49
C ASP A 59 15.79 15.22 -22.84
N GLY A 60 15.94 14.53 -21.70
CA GLY A 60 14.83 13.86 -21.00
C GLY A 60 15.21 12.53 -20.33
N LEU A 61 14.20 11.74 -19.97
CA LEU A 61 14.35 10.37 -19.47
C LEU A 61 14.34 9.38 -20.63
N LEU A 62 15.45 8.70 -20.86
CA LEU A 62 15.58 7.66 -21.87
C LEU A 62 15.45 6.29 -21.20
N TYR A 63 14.60 5.42 -21.74
CA TYR A 63 14.65 3.99 -21.40
C TYR A 63 15.47 3.24 -22.44
N GLU A 64 16.60 2.66 -22.03
CA GLU A 64 17.50 1.94 -22.93
C GLU A 64 18.03 0.68 -22.23
N PRO A 65 17.27 -0.42 -22.23
CA PRO A 65 17.72 -1.67 -21.65
C PRO A 65 18.96 -2.21 -22.37
N PHE A 66 20.10 -2.25 -21.64
CA PHE A 66 21.43 -2.58 -22.19
C PHE A 66 21.59 -4.03 -22.63
N ALA A 67 20.66 -4.91 -22.24
CA ALA A 67 20.64 -6.29 -22.65
C ALA A 67 19.22 -6.68 -23.05
N VAL A 68 19.05 -7.00 -24.33
CA VAL A 68 18.09 -8.05 -24.71
C VAL A 68 18.65 -9.37 -24.15
N MET A 69 18.68 -9.51 -22.83
CA MET A 69 18.83 -10.82 -22.22
C MET A 69 17.61 -11.58 -22.69
N ARG A 70 17.88 -12.58 -23.53
CA ARG A 70 17.08 -13.78 -23.73
C ARG A 70 16.60 -14.27 -22.36
N ARG A 71 15.52 -13.72 -21.80
CA ARG A 71 14.76 -14.46 -20.80
C ARG A 71 14.25 -15.67 -21.57
N SER A 72 14.49 -16.87 -21.03
CA SER A 72 14.06 -18.15 -21.63
C SER A 72 12.55 -18.21 -21.91
N GLU A 73 11.80 -17.22 -21.44
CA GLU A 73 10.36 -17.06 -21.48
C GLU A 73 9.84 -16.22 -22.66
N GLY A 74 10.70 -15.69 -23.53
CA GLY A 74 10.26 -15.02 -24.77
C GLY A 74 9.48 -13.71 -24.57
N LEU A 75 9.79 -12.94 -23.52
CA LEU A 75 9.21 -11.62 -23.32
C LEU A 75 9.76 -10.65 -24.38
N ASN A 76 9.01 -10.45 -25.46
CA ASN A 76 9.37 -9.55 -26.58
C ASN A 76 9.16 -8.06 -26.27
N ARG A 77 8.76 -7.69 -25.04
CA ARG A 77 8.53 -6.29 -24.63
C ARG A 77 9.04 -6.06 -23.22
N LEU A 78 10.15 -5.32 -23.11
CA LEU A 78 10.72 -4.90 -21.84
C LEU A 78 10.00 -3.64 -21.36
N THR A 79 9.74 -3.55 -20.06
CA THR A 79 9.11 -2.38 -19.44
C THR A 79 9.98 -1.87 -18.29
N GLY A 80 10.36 -0.59 -18.34
CA GLY A 80 10.99 0.12 -17.23
C GLY A 80 9.96 0.94 -16.47
N LEU A 81 10.07 1.03 -15.14
CA LEU A 81 9.17 1.84 -14.32
C LEU A 81 9.88 3.07 -13.77
N TYR A 82 9.25 4.23 -13.83
CA TYR A 82 9.79 5.47 -13.27
C TYR A 82 8.74 6.13 -12.38
N THR A 83 8.97 6.14 -11.07
CA THR A 83 7.99 6.61 -10.08
C THR A 83 8.34 8.00 -9.60
N PHE A 84 7.43 8.95 -9.73
CA PHE A 84 7.60 10.30 -9.20
C PHE A 84 7.29 10.34 -7.68
N PRO A 85 7.85 11.32 -6.95
CA PRO A 85 7.44 11.57 -5.56
C PRO A 85 5.94 11.84 -5.46
N ALA A 86 5.36 11.55 -4.30
CA ALA A 86 3.98 11.94 -4.03
C ALA A 86 3.86 13.48 -3.97
N ARG A 87 2.75 14.00 -4.50
CA ARG A 87 2.44 15.42 -4.56
C ARG A 87 1.16 15.71 -3.81
N SER A 88 1.23 16.68 -2.90
CA SER A 88 0.04 17.28 -2.29
C SER A 88 -0.60 18.28 -3.25
N LEU A 89 -1.91 18.15 -3.43
CA LEU A 89 -2.78 19.01 -4.20
C LEU A 89 -3.67 19.84 -3.27
N GLU A 90 -4.05 21.02 -3.73
CA GLU A 90 -4.91 21.94 -2.97
C GLU A 90 -6.33 21.40 -2.82
N ARG A 91 -6.78 20.66 -3.83
CA ARG A 91 -8.14 20.11 -3.91
C ARG A 91 -8.09 18.60 -4.09
N THR A 92 -9.12 17.92 -3.60
CA THR A 92 -9.30 16.49 -3.81
C THR A 92 -9.43 16.19 -5.30
N VAL A 93 -8.84 15.08 -5.76
CA VAL A 93 -9.05 14.52 -7.09
C VAL A 93 -9.43 13.06 -7.00
N ASP A 94 -10.22 12.62 -7.96
CA ASP A 94 -10.58 11.22 -8.20
C ASP A 94 -10.50 10.85 -9.69
N THR A 95 -10.29 11.83 -10.57
CA THR A 95 -10.01 11.64 -11.99
C THR A 95 -8.77 12.42 -12.39
N VAL A 96 -7.87 11.77 -13.14
CA VAL A 96 -6.60 12.36 -13.61
C VAL A 96 -6.41 12.07 -15.09
N ARG A 97 -5.99 13.06 -15.86
CA ARG A 97 -5.60 12.97 -17.26
C ARG A 97 -4.12 13.34 -17.41
N PRO A 98 -3.25 12.38 -17.77
CA PRO A 98 -1.84 12.65 -17.99
C PRO A 98 -1.57 13.08 -19.43
N GLY A 99 -0.84 14.18 -19.62
CA GLY A 99 -0.16 14.54 -20.86
C GLY A 99 1.32 14.16 -20.79
N VAL A 100 1.81 13.45 -21.79
CA VAL A 100 3.23 13.07 -21.88
C VAL A 100 3.79 13.54 -23.21
N GLN A 101 4.90 14.26 -23.15
CA GLN A 101 5.72 14.59 -24.31
C GLN A 101 6.85 13.56 -24.39
N ALA A 102 6.84 12.73 -25.43
CA ALA A 102 7.88 11.71 -25.62
C ALA A 102 8.19 11.50 -27.10
N ALA A 103 9.48 11.30 -27.41
CA ALA A 103 9.92 10.83 -28.71
C ALA A 103 9.88 9.29 -28.74
N MET A 104 9.11 8.74 -29.66
CA MET A 104 8.82 7.30 -29.76
C MET A 104 8.68 6.87 -31.22
N THR A 105 8.99 5.60 -31.50
CA THR A 105 8.74 4.95 -32.78
C THR A 105 7.79 3.77 -32.61
N GLN A 106 7.36 3.14 -33.71
CA GLN A 106 6.45 2.00 -33.66
C GLN A 106 6.99 0.88 -32.77
N GLY A 107 6.17 0.39 -31.85
CA GLY A 107 6.53 -0.67 -30.91
C GLY A 107 6.96 -0.17 -29.53
N MET A 108 7.34 1.11 -29.40
CA MET A 108 7.54 1.77 -28.11
C MET A 108 6.20 2.21 -27.51
N GLY A 109 6.17 2.45 -26.21
CA GLY A 109 5.00 3.01 -25.55
C GLY A 109 5.31 3.68 -24.23
N VAL A 110 4.43 4.59 -23.81
CA VAL A 110 4.39 5.15 -22.47
C VAL A 110 3.00 4.97 -21.93
N GLU A 111 2.90 4.32 -20.77
CA GLU A 111 1.70 4.25 -19.96
C GLU A 111 1.93 5.01 -18.66
N VAL A 112 0.86 5.56 -18.09
CA VAL A 112 0.93 6.35 -16.86
C VAL A 112 0.04 5.71 -15.82
N ASP A 113 0.64 5.22 -14.75
CA ASP A 113 -0.08 4.80 -13.55
C ASP A 113 -0.27 5.99 -12.61
N VAL A 114 -1.48 6.10 -12.08
CA VAL A 114 -1.86 7.12 -11.11
C VAL A 114 -2.50 6.46 -9.90
N ARG A 115 -2.14 6.94 -8.70
CA ARG A 115 -2.82 6.58 -7.45
C ARG A 115 -3.00 7.82 -6.57
N VAL A 116 -3.96 7.75 -5.65
CA VAL A 116 -4.15 8.76 -4.61
C VAL A 116 -4.04 8.15 -3.22
N ARG A 117 -3.56 8.93 -2.25
CA ARG A 117 -3.69 8.57 -0.84
C ARG A 117 -5.04 9.08 -0.34
N ALA A 118 -5.85 8.15 0.16
CA ALA A 118 -7.14 8.47 0.76
C ALA A 118 -6.94 9.19 2.11
N PRO A 119 -7.96 9.90 2.63
CA PRO A 119 -7.90 10.57 3.94
C PRO A 119 -7.48 9.67 5.12
N GLY A 120 -7.66 8.35 5.01
CA GLY A 120 -7.21 7.35 5.99
C GLY A 120 -5.73 6.95 5.87
N GLY A 121 -4.96 7.56 4.97
CA GLY A 121 -3.52 7.28 4.78
C GLY A 121 -3.21 6.09 3.85
N ALA A 122 -4.22 5.29 3.48
CA ALA A 122 -4.06 4.18 2.54
C ALA A 122 -3.98 4.70 1.10
N TRP A 123 -3.08 4.13 0.32
CA TRP A 123 -3.05 4.33 -1.13
C TRP A 123 -4.23 3.62 -1.80
N SER A 124 -4.82 4.26 -2.80
CA SER A 124 -5.67 3.55 -3.77
C SER A 124 -4.82 2.53 -4.52
N GLU A 125 -5.48 1.55 -5.13
CA GLU A 125 -4.86 0.80 -6.22
C GLU A 125 -4.39 1.78 -7.31
N TRP A 126 -3.28 1.44 -7.99
CA TRP A 126 -2.88 2.19 -9.17
C TRP A 126 -3.89 2.00 -10.29
N ARG A 127 -4.12 3.04 -11.08
CA ARG A 127 -4.87 2.96 -12.33
C ARG A 127 -4.01 3.45 -13.48
N THR A 128 -4.02 2.67 -14.57
CA THR A 128 -3.23 2.95 -15.76
C THR A 128 -4.04 3.73 -16.78
N ALA A 129 -3.43 4.76 -17.37
CA ALA A 129 -3.96 5.59 -18.44
C ALA A 129 -2.95 5.68 -19.58
N ASN A 130 -3.45 5.81 -20.81
CA ASN A 130 -2.61 6.28 -21.91
C ASN A 130 -2.48 7.82 -21.82
N PRO A 131 -1.38 8.41 -22.32
CA PRO A 131 -1.27 9.86 -22.45
C PRO A 131 -2.46 10.46 -23.22
N GLY A 132 -3.09 11.46 -22.64
CA GLY A 132 -4.28 12.16 -23.15
C GLY A 132 -5.61 11.62 -22.62
N GLU A 133 -5.65 10.39 -22.09
CA GLU A 133 -6.87 9.75 -21.62
C GLU A 133 -7.07 9.97 -20.12
N ALA A 134 -8.28 10.39 -19.73
CA ALA A 134 -8.63 10.52 -18.33
C ALA A 134 -8.85 9.14 -17.69
N VAL A 135 -8.39 8.96 -16.46
CA VAL A 135 -8.60 7.74 -15.68
C VAL A 135 -9.25 8.05 -14.33
N ARG A 136 -10.29 7.27 -14.03
CA ARG A 136 -11.01 7.31 -12.76
C ARG A 136 -10.29 6.45 -11.72
N LEU A 137 -10.01 7.03 -10.56
CA LEU A 137 -9.37 6.38 -9.43
C LEU A 137 -10.40 5.73 -8.51
N PRO A 138 -10.07 4.60 -7.84
CA PRO A 138 -10.98 3.94 -6.90
C PRO A 138 -11.35 4.77 -5.68
N ARG A 139 -10.62 5.86 -5.44
CA ARG A 139 -10.77 6.75 -4.28
C ARG A 139 -10.48 8.18 -4.71
N ALA A 140 -11.02 9.10 -3.93
CA ALA A 140 -10.66 10.50 -3.97
C ALA A 140 -9.56 10.79 -2.93
N GLY A 141 -8.63 11.69 -3.25
CA GLY A 141 -7.58 12.11 -2.32
C GLY A 141 -6.89 13.40 -2.74
N THR A 142 -6.14 14.00 -1.83
CA THR A 142 -5.35 15.22 -2.07
C THR A 142 -3.87 14.94 -2.29
N GLU A 143 -3.38 13.73 -2.02
CA GLU A 143 -2.01 13.34 -2.30
C GLU A 143 -2.00 12.36 -3.47
N VAL A 144 -1.40 12.76 -4.60
CA VAL A 144 -1.34 11.98 -5.84
C VAL A 144 0.07 11.46 -6.04
N GLN A 145 0.20 10.26 -6.61
CA GLN A 145 1.48 9.78 -7.11
C GLN A 145 1.32 9.25 -8.54
N VAL A 146 2.35 9.48 -9.34
CA VAL A 146 2.41 9.09 -10.76
C VAL A 146 3.61 8.17 -10.97
N ARG A 147 3.43 7.15 -11.82
CA ARG A 147 4.51 6.26 -12.27
C ARG A 147 4.40 6.04 -13.77
N LEU A 148 5.49 6.25 -14.49
CA LEU A 148 5.57 5.91 -15.91
C LEU A 148 5.91 4.43 -16.05
N ALA A 149 5.28 3.76 -17.01
CA ALA A 149 5.73 2.50 -17.57
C ALA A 149 6.19 2.72 -19.01
N LEU A 150 7.49 2.52 -19.23
CA LEU A 150 8.19 2.79 -20.48
C LEU A 150 8.40 1.47 -21.20
N LEU A 151 7.70 1.27 -22.30
CA LEU A 151 7.76 0.03 -23.08
C LEU A 151 8.80 0.19 -24.21
N ALA A 152 9.78 -0.71 -24.23
CA ALA A 152 10.72 -0.81 -25.33
C ALA A 152 10.11 -1.58 -26.51
N ASP A 153 10.63 -1.29 -27.70
CA ASP A 153 10.36 -2.08 -28.90
C ASP A 153 11.03 -3.47 -28.84
N GLU A 154 10.82 -4.28 -29.88
CA GLU A 154 11.38 -5.64 -29.99
C GLU A 154 12.92 -5.68 -30.04
N HIS A 155 13.58 -4.55 -30.31
CA HIS A 155 15.03 -4.41 -30.36
C HIS A 155 15.61 -3.87 -29.04
N GLY A 156 14.77 -3.64 -28.01
CA GLY A 156 15.19 -3.09 -26.73
C GLY A 156 15.40 -1.57 -26.75
N ARG A 157 14.86 -0.84 -27.73
CA ARG A 157 14.91 0.62 -27.74
C ARG A 157 13.66 1.17 -27.07
N GLY A 158 13.82 2.02 -26.05
CA GLY A 158 12.71 2.64 -25.35
C GLY A 158 12.46 4.10 -25.73
N PRO A 159 11.37 4.67 -25.20
CA PRO A 159 11.00 6.06 -25.45
C PRO A 159 11.94 7.05 -24.74
N LEU A 160 12.06 8.26 -25.30
CA LEU A 160 12.65 9.43 -24.63
C LEU A 160 11.52 10.35 -24.14
N VAL A 161 11.26 10.36 -22.84
CA VAL A 161 10.25 11.23 -22.21
C VAL A 161 10.86 12.59 -21.90
N GLN A 162 10.23 13.65 -22.40
CA GLN A 162 10.71 15.03 -22.32
C GLN A 162 9.87 15.89 -21.36
N GLY A 163 8.61 15.50 -21.11
CA GLY A 163 7.73 16.21 -20.18
C GLY A 163 6.54 15.38 -19.74
N VAL A 164 6.08 15.61 -18.51
CA VAL A 164 4.88 14.99 -17.93
C VAL A 164 4.05 16.07 -17.26
N GLU A 165 2.89 16.37 -17.86
CA GLU A 165 1.92 17.34 -17.39
C GLU A 165 0.64 16.61 -17.00
N LEU A 166 0.01 16.98 -15.91
CA LEU A 166 -1.17 16.31 -15.40
C LEU A 166 -2.29 17.32 -15.20
N GLU A 167 -3.50 16.87 -15.45
CA GLU A 167 -4.73 17.57 -15.11
C GLU A 167 -5.57 16.66 -14.21
N GLY A 168 -6.04 17.17 -13.07
CA GLY A 168 -6.83 16.41 -12.11
C GLY A 168 -8.07 17.18 -11.67
N TRP A 169 -9.17 16.47 -11.45
CA TRP A 169 -10.42 17.06 -10.96
C TRP A 169 -11.18 16.05 -10.10
N HIS A 170 -12.24 16.52 -9.47
CA HIS A 170 -13.15 15.72 -8.68
C HIS A 170 -14.49 15.62 -9.41
N GLU A 171 -14.78 14.50 -10.07
CA GLU A 171 -16.11 14.28 -10.67
C GLU A 171 -17.15 13.85 -9.63
N GLY A 172 -16.72 13.37 -8.47
CA GLY A 172 -17.62 12.85 -7.43
C GLY A 172 -18.21 11.49 -7.78
N HIS A 173 -19.01 10.94 -6.87
CA HIS A 173 -19.50 9.57 -6.98
C HIS A 173 -20.58 9.44 -8.07
N GLY A 174 -20.22 8.87 -9.22
CA GLY A 174 -21.20 8.23 -10.10
C GLY A 174 -21.77 6.99 -9.42
N ALA A 175 -23.07 6.72 -9.58
CA ALA A 175 -23.87 5.69 -8.89
C ALA A 175 -23.43 4.21 -9.11
N GLY A 176 -22.21 3.94 -9.59
CA GLY A 176 -21.74 2.61 -10.00
C GLY A 176 -20.49 2.06 -9.30
N GLU A 177 -19.80 2.81 -8.44
CA GLU A 177 -18.47 2.39 -7.91
C GLU A 177 -18.36 2.29 -6.37
N ASP A 178 -19.49 2.14 -5.66
CA ASP A 178 -19.52 1.94 -4.21
C ASP A 178 -19.75 0.48 -3.79
N PHE A 179 -19.10 -0.47 -4.45
CA PHE A 179 -18.93 -1.81 -3.88
C PHE A 179 -17.60 -1.89 -3.14
N GLN A 180 -17.49 -1.11 -2.06
CA GLN A 180 -16.40 -1.33 -1.12
C GLN A 180 -16.65 -2.63 -0.38
N THR A 181 -15.77 -3.60 -0.61
CA THR A 181 -15.82 -4.85 0.15
C THR A 181 -15.55 -4.54 1.61
N LEU A 182 -16.42 -4.99 2.51
CA LEU A 182 -16.27 -4.81 3.96
C LEU A 182 -15.09 -5.64 4.52
N ALA A 183 -14.61 -6.61 3.75
CA ALA A 183 -13.48 -7.48 4.08
C ALA A 183 -12.60 -7.69 2.83
N PRO A 184 -11.27 -7.87 3.00
CA PRO A 184 -10.39 -8.15 1.88
C PRO A 184 -10.84 -9.37 1.08
N LEU A 185 -10.78 -9.26 -0.24
CA LEU A 185 -11.12 -10.34 -1.16
C LEU A 185 -10.12 -11.49 -0.99
N THR A 186 -10.64 -12.72 -1.04
CA THR A 186 -9.84 -13.94 -0.96
C THR A 186 -10.22 -14.89 -2.09
N TYR A 187 -9.22 -15.40 -2.80
CA TYR A 187 -9.41 -16.35 -3.90
C TYR A 187 -8.44 -17.51 -3.78
N ARG A 188 -8.85 -18.68 -4.30
CA ARG A 188 -7.99 -19.85 -4.39
C ARG A 188 -7.19 -19.78 -5.68
N ILE A 189 -5.89 -19.61 -5.57
CA ILE A 189 -4.98 -19.32 -6.69
C ILE A 189 -3.88 -20.37 -6.73
N PHE A 190 -3.50 -20.80 -7.95
CA PHE A 190 -2.34 -21.66 -8.13
C PHE A 190 -1.07 -20.82 -7.99
N ALA A 191 -0.24 -21.16 -7.02
CA ALA A 191 1.01 -20.47 -6.72
C ALA A 191 2.21 -21.23 -7.23
N THR A 192 3.12 -20.50 -7.85
CA THR A 192 4.43 -20.97 -8.29
C THR A 192 5.53 -20.32 -7.47
N ARG A 193 6.68 -20.98 -7.37
CA ARG A 193 7.89 -20.37 -6.81
C ARG A 193 8.48 -19.39 -7.84
N GLU A 194 8.79 -18.17 -7.39
CA GLU A 194 9.51 -17.15 -8.17
C GLU A 194 10.90 -17.64 -8.57
N GLY A 195 11.76 -17.94 -7.58
CA GLY A 195 13.03 -18.60 -7.79
C GLY A 195 14.11 -17.83 -8.58
N LEU A 196 13.91 -16.52 -8.80
CA LEU A 196 14.79 -15.67 -9.59
C LEU A 196 15.86 -14.93 -8.75
N VAL A 197 16.50 -15.59 -7.78
CA VAL A 197 17.57 -14.98 -6.97
C VAL A 197 18.66 -14.36 -7.86
N GLY A 198 19.00 -13.10 -7.60
CA GLY A 198 19.90 -12.29 -8.41
C GLY A 198 19.21 -11.49 -9.52
N GLY A 199 17.96 -11.81 -9.85
CA GLY A 199 17.12 -11.01 -10.74
C GLY A 199 16.64 -9.71 -10.10
N THR A 200 16.07 -8.83 -10.92
CA THR A 200 15.47 -7.56 -10.49
C THR A 200 13.96 -7.64 -10.63
N THR A 201 13.23 -7.36 -9.55
CA THR A 201 11.77 -7.27 -9.56
C THR A 201 11.29 -6.00 -10.28
N ALA A 202 10.02 -5.95 -10.66
CA ALA A 202 9.42 -4.79 -11.32
C ALA A 202 9.55 -3.49 -10.52
N ASN A 203 9.55 -3.53 -9.18
CA ASN A 203 9.77 -2.34 -8.35
C ASN A 203 11.25 -1.98 -8.12
N GLY A 204 12.20 -2.72 -8.70
CA GLY A 204 13.63 -2.41 -8.68
C GLY A 204 14.43 -3.09 -7.55
N HIS A 205 13.83 -4.02 -6.81
CA HIS A 205 14.54 -4.81 -5.80
C HIS A 205 15.39 -5.91 -6.46
N ILE A 206 16.63 -6.08 -6.00
CA ILE A 206 17.48 -7.20 -6.42
C ILE A 206 17.21 -8.39 -5.51
N ILE A 207 16.59 -9.42 -6.07
CA ILE A 207 16.13 -10.60 -5.35
C ILE A 207 17.31 -11.27 -4.64
N LYS A 208 17.20 -11.42 -3.32
CA LYS A 208 18.14 -12.11 -2.44
C LYS A 208 17.58 -13.48 -2.06
N SER A 209 18.49 -14.34 -1.60
CA SER A 209 18.11 -15.65 -1.05
C SER A 209 17.17 -15.45 0.14
N ASN A 210 16.09 -16.23 0.19
CA ASN A 210 15.08 -16.20 1.25
C ASN A 210 14.28 -14.89 1.39
N ASP A 211 14.17 -14.11 0.33
CA ASP A 211 13.30 -12.94 0.30
C ASP A 211 11.83 -13.29 0.54
N ARG A 212 11.08 -12.29 1.03
CA ARG A 212 9.66 -12.38 1.37
C ARG A 212 8.83 -11.38 0.59
N PHE A 213 8.50 -11.74 -0.64
CA PHE A 213 7.59 -10.99 -1.50
C PHE A 213 6.77 -11.93 -2.38
N VAL A 214 5.83 -11.36 -3.13
CA VAL A 214 5.09 -12.05 -4.19
C VAL A 214 5.12 -11.23 -5.48
N ALA A 215 4.90 -11.90 -6.61
CA ALA A 215 4.55 -11.29 -7.88
C ALA A 215 3.04 -11.47 -8.14
N LEU A 216 2.38 -10.41 -8.61
CA LEU A 216 1.01 -10.48 -9.10
C LEU A 216 0.93 -10.01 -10.56
N PRO A 217 0.03 -10.56 -11.39
CA PRO A 217 0.08 -10.34 -12.83
C PRO A 217 -0.48 -8.98 -13.26
N SER A 218 -0.37 -7.95 -12.43
CA SER A 218 -0.71 -6.56 -12.77
C SER A 218 0.14 -5.56 -11.99
N ARG A 219 0.50 -4.45 -12.65
CA ARG A 219 1.14 -3.28 -12.02
C ARG A 219 0.22 -2.55 -11.03
N ARG A 220 -1.08 -2.81 -11.08
CA ARG A 220 -2.10 -2.11 -10.28
C ARG A 220 -1.93 -2.28 -8.78
N GLY A 221 -1.47 -3.46 -8.35
CA GLY A 221 -1.13 -3.79 -6.96
C GLY A 221 0.36 -3.77 -6.65
N LEU A 222 1.22 -3.09 -7.43
CA LEU A 222 2.66 -3.11 -7.25
C LEU A 222 3.13 -2.09 -6.20
N ALA A 223 3.79 -2.58 -5.14
CA ALA A 223 4.33 -1.77 -4.04
C ALA A 223 5.64 -1.07 -4.42
N SER A 224 6.00 -0.01 -3.68
CA SER A 224 7.31 0.63 -3.83
C SER A 224 8.45 -0.32 -3.43
N ASN A 225 9.68 0.00 -3.82
CA ASN A 225 10.85 -0.79 -3.42
C ASN A 225 11.00 -0.77 -1.89
N GLY A 226 11.02 -1.94 -1.26
CA GLY A 226 10.96 -2.06 0.21
C GLY A 226 9.61 -1.70 0.83
N GLY A 227 8.61 -1.34 0.02
CA GLY A 227 7.29 -0.91 0.43
C GLY A 227 6.35 -2.04 0.82
N SER A 228 5.26 -1.65 1.48
CA SER A 228 4.20 -2.54 1.96
C SER A 228 2.80 -1.99 1.69
N GLU A 229 2.65 -1.10 0.70
CA GLU A 229 1.36 -0.48 0.38
C GLU A 229 0.35 -1.49 -0.18
N TYR A 230 0.86 -2.54 -0.83
CA TYR A 230 0.07 -3.66 -1.33
C TYR A 230 0.71 -4.95 -0.82
N GLN A 231 -0.04 -5.64 0.02
CA GLN A 231 0.37 -6.92 0.58
C GLN A 231 -0.74 -7.94 0.36
N VAL A 232 -0.33 -9.19 0.21
CA VAL A 232 -1.23 -10.33 0.25
C VAL A 232 -0.97 -11.15 1.50
N ARG A 233 -2.03 -11.75 2.04
CA ARG A 233 -1.89 -12.85 2.99
C ARG A 233 -2.14 -14.15 2.24
N VAL A 234 -1.13 -15.01 2.20
CA VAL A 234 -1.18 -16.33 1.57
C VAL A 234 -1.36 -17.37 2.67
N CYS A 235 -2.33 -18.26 2.52
CA CYS A 235 -2.54 -19.39 3.40
C CYS A 235 -2.43 -20.71 2.63
N TYR A 236 -1.61 -21.62 3.15
CA TYR A 236 -1.40 -22.94 2.56
C TYR A 236 -1.99 -24.04 3.42
N ALA A 237 -3.07 -24.64 2.94
CA ALA A 237 -3.87 -25.59 3.70
C ALA A 237 -3.08 -26.85 4.12
N LYS A 238 -2.12 -27.32 3.32
CA LYS A 238 -1.39 -28.57 3.65
C LYS A 238 -0.47 -28.44 4.86
N THR A 239 0.01 -27.24 5.16
CA THR A 239 0.85 -26.97 6.34
C THR A 239 0.12 -26.17 7.41
N SER A 240 -1.11 -25.72 7.13
CA SER A 240 -1.90 -24.80 7.96
C SER A 240 -1.15 -23.49 8.29
N LYS A 241 -0.15 -23.12 7.48
CA LYS A 241 0.62 -21.89 7.66
C LYS A 241 0.08 -20.78 6.78
N CYS A 242 0.21 -19.55 7.27
CA CYS A 242 -0.05 -18.36 6.49
C CYS A 242 1.11 -17.38 6.63
N ALA A 243 1.36 -16.61 5.57
CA ALA A 243 2.38 -15.58 5.52
C ALA A 243 1.82 -14.32 4.86
N THR A 244 2.24 -13.15 5.32
CA THR A 244 1.95 -11.87 4.66
C THR A 244 3.20 -11.41 3.93
N ALA A 245 3.06 -11.06 2.67
CA ALA A 245 4.16 -10.64 1.82
C ALA A 245 3.74 -9.46 0.94
N SER A 246 4.68 -8.54 0.70
CA SER A 246 4.47 -7.39 -0.18
C SER A 246 4.54 -7.80 -1.65
N VAL A 247 3.80 -7.10 -2.50
CA VAL A 247 3.80 -7.31 -3.94
C VAL A 247 4.94 -6.48 -4.54
N TRP A 248 6.07 -7.12 -4.84
CA TRP A 248 7.27 -6.43 -5.35
C TRP A 248 7.55 -6.67 -6.83
N ASP A 249 6.93 -7.69 -7.42
CA ASP A 249 7.10 -8.01 -8.83
C ASP A 249 5.78 -8.15 -9.59
N VAL A 250 5.86 -8.23 -10.92
CA VAL A 250 4.73 -8.32 -11.83
C VAL A 250 4.84 -9.58 -12.67
N GLY A 251 3.85 -10.45 -12.51
CA GLY A 251 3.79 -11.80 -13.07
C GLY A 251 2.97 -12.71 -12.16
N PRO A 252 2.72 -13.98 -12.50
CA PRO A 252 3.21 -14.74 -13.65
C PRO A 252 2.38 -14.53 -14.93
N TRP A 253 2.98 -14.87 -16.09
CA TRP A 253 2.38 -14.96 -17.43
C TRP A 253 1.87 -13.64 -18.05
N ASN A 254 1.14 -12.85 -17.27
CA ASN A 254 0.50 -11.60 -17.65
C ASN A 254 1.03 -10.43 -16.81
N THR A 255 0.83 -9.21 -17.29
CA THR A 255 1.21 -7.96 -16.60
C THR A 255 0.06 -6.96 -16.49
N LYS A 256 -1.12 -7.32 -17.00
CA LYS A 256 -2.36 -6.52 -17.00
C LYS A 256 -3.58 -7.30 -16.50
N ASP A 257 -3.34 -8.31 -15.68
CA ASP A 257 -4.36 -9.19 -15.11
C ASP A 257 -4.59 -8.91 -13.62
N ASP A 258 -5.36 -7.88 -13.31
CA ASP A 258 -5.85 -7.57 -11.96
C ASP A 258 -7.10 -8.41 -11.63
N TYR A 259 -7.02 -9.73 -11.74
CA TYR A 259 -8.17 -10.64 -11.62
C TYR A 259 -8.95 -10.53 -10.32
N TRP A 260 -8.38 -9.95 -9.26
CA TRP A 260 -9.11 -9.65 -8.02
C TRP A 260 -10.15 -8.55 -8.19
N ASN A 261 -10.09 -7.73 -9.24
CA ASN A 261 -11.06 -6.70 -9.56
C ASN A 261 -12.27 -7.26 -10.34
N PRO A 262 -13.48 -6.73 -10.11
CA PRO A 262 -14.65 -7.14 -10.86
C PRO A 262 -14.54 -6.73 -12.33
N SER A 263 -15.23 -7.48 -13.20
CA SER A 263 -15.24 -7.30 -14.65
C SER A 263 -15.49 -5.87 -15.14
N SER A 264 -16.24 -5.06 -14.38
CA SER A 264 -16.50 -3.65 -14.72
C SER A 264 -15.22 -2.81 -14.78
N VAL A 265 -14.25 -3.09 -13.90
CA VAL A 265 -13.05 -2.25 -13.70
C VAL A 265 -11.72 -3.00 -13.91
N ARG A 266 -11.75 -4.31 -14.12
CA ARG A 266 -10.58 -5.13 -14.49
C ARG A 266 -9.87 -4.53 -15.71
N GLU A 267 -8.55 -4.46 -15.68
CA GLU A 267 -7.70 -3.87 -16.70
C GLU A 267 -7.84 -4.57 -18.05
N SER A 268 -7.75 -5.90 -18.06
CA SER A 268 -7.88 -6.75 -19.24
C SER A 268 -8.81 -7.94 -18.99
N TRP A 269 -9.20 -8.65 -20.05
CA TRP A 269 -10.03 -9.87 -19.99
C TRP A 269 -11.31 -9.73 -19.13
N LYS A 270 -12.02 -8.62 -19.31
CA LYS A 270 -13.25 -8.28 -18.56
C LYS A 270 -14.36 -9.33 -18.62
N SER A 271 -14.34 -10.24 -19.60
CA SER A 271 -15.31 -11.34 -19.70
C SER A 271 -15.06 -12.48 -18.71
N LEU A 272 -13.87 -12.57 -18.11
CA LEU A 272 -13.58 -13.59 -17.10
C LEU A 272 -14.21 -13.22 -15.75
N PRO A 273 -14.68 -14.22 -14.96
CA PRO A 273 -15.15 -14.00 -13.60
C PRO A 273 -14.06 -13.36 -12.73
N GLN A 274 -14.49 -12.56 -11.76
CA GLN A 274 -13.62 -12.06 -10.70
C GLN A 274 -13.00 -13.23 -9.93
N GLY A 275 -11.72 -13.13 -9.59
CA GLY A 275 -10.96 -14.16 -8.91
C GLY A 275 -10.40 -15.27 -9.81
N LYS A 276 -10.67 -15.24 -11.13
CA LYS A 276 -10.10 -16.18 -12.11
C LYS A 276 -8.94 -15.49 -12.86
N PRO A 277 -7.67 -15.87 -12.60
CA PRO A 277 -6.54 -15.46 -13.41
C PRO A 277 -6.73 -15.87 -14.87
N GLU A 278 -6.30 -15.03 -15.79
CA GLU A 278 -6.39 -15.33 -17.21
C GLU A 278 -5.51 -16.51 -17.60
N ALA A 279 -4.29 -16.61 -17.07
CA ALA A 279 -3.40 -17.74 -17.34
C ALA A 279 -4.02 -19.08 -16.89
N GLN A 280 -4.79 -19.07 -15.80
CA GLN A 280 -5.58 -20.22 -15.38
C GLN A 280 -6.65 -20.58 -16.42
N ALA A 281 -7.40 -19.59 -16.92
CA ALA A 281 -8.45 -19.81 -17.91
C ALA A 281 -7.86 -20.26 -19.27
N ALA A 282 -6.72 -19.70 -19.68
CA ALA A 282 -6.00 -20.11 -20.88
C ALA A 282 -5.52 -21.57 -20.76
N TYR A 283 -4.93 -21.94 -19.62
CA TYR A 283 -4.42 -23.28 -19.35
C TYR A 283 -5.52 -24.34 -19.27
N GLN A 284 -6.62 -24.05 -18.56
CA GLN A 284 -7.67 -25.04 -18.26
C GLN A 284 -8.76 -25.09 -19.33
N ASP A 285 -9.15 -23.92 -19.85
CA ASP A 285 -10.39 -23.74 -20.59
C ASP A 285 -10.13 -23.29 -22.05
N GLY A 286 -8.86 -23.10 -22.44
CA GLY A 286 -8.49 -22.62 -23.77
C GLY A 286 -8.90 -21.17 -24.04
N PHE A 287 -9.18 -20.39 -22.99
CA PHE A 287 -9.50 -18.97 -23.10
C PHE A 287 -8.38 -18.22 -23.84
N ASN A 288 -8.73 -17.19 -24.62
CA ASN A 288 -7.78 -16.47 -25.47
C ASN A 288 -6.96 -17.39 -26.41
N GLY A 289 -7.57 -18.48 -26.90
CA GLY A 289 -6.87 -19.49 -27.73
C GLY A 289 -5.89 -20.38 -26.95
N GLY A 290 -5.97 -20.35 -25.62
CA GLY A 290 -5.03 -20.96 -24.70
C GLY A 290 -3.70 -20.21 -24.61
N LEU A 291 -3.73 -18.89 -24.80
CA LEU A 291 -2.56 -18.02 -24.83
C LEU A 291 -2.64 -16.93 -23.77
N ASP A 292 -1.50 -16.54 -23.20
CA ASP A 292 -1.34 -15.38 -22.32
C ASP A 292 -1.31 -14.05 -23.10
N GLN A 293 -1.11 -12.94 -22.37
CA GLN A 293 -0.98 -11.58 -22.91
C GLN A 293 0.05 -11.44 -24.04
N PHE A 294 1.08 -12.28 -24.04
CA PHE A 294 2.20 -12.21 -24.97
C PHE A 294 2.09 -13.26 -26.08
N GLY A 295 0.96 -13.97 -26.18
CA GLY A 295 0.74 -15.00 -27.19
C GLY A 295 1.44 -16.32 -26.91
N ARG A 296 1.88 -16.56 -25.66
CA ARG A 296 2.53 -17.81 -25.24
C ARG A 296 1.49 -18.74 -24.63
N ARG A 297 1.70 -20.06 -24.72
CA ARG A 297 0.86 -21.03 -23.98
C ARG A 297 1.36 -21.13 -22.54
N PRO A 298 0.56 -20.74 -21.51
CA PRO A 298 0.96 -20.96 -20.12
C PRO A 298 1.26 -22.43 -19.86
N SER A 299 2.36 -22.74 -19.20
CA SER A 299 2.72 -24.12 -18.85
C SER A 299 2.00 -24.63 -17.59
N ASN A 300 1.39 -23.72 -16.84
CA ASN A 300 0.65 -23.96 -15.61
C ASN A 300 -0.41 -22.86 -15.42
N PRO A 301 -1.38 -23.03 -14.50
CA PRO A 301 -2.45 -22.06 -14.27
C PRO A 301 -2.08 -20.97 -13.26
N ALA A 302 -0.79 -20.64 -13.09
CA ALA A 302 -0.36 -19.76 -12.00
C ALA A 302 -0.97 -18.36 -12.09
N GLY A 303 -1.37 -17.83 -10.93
CA GLY A 303 -1.87 -16.46 -10.78
C GLY A 303 -1.09 -15.64 -9.74
N ILE A 304 -0.04 -16.22 -9.16
CA ILE A 304 0.86 -15.61 -8.18
C ILE A 304 2.20 -16.36 -8.19
N ASP A 305 3.30 -15.62 -8.18
CA ASP A 305 4.62 -16.17 -7.86
C ASP A 305 5.01 -15.76 -6.43
N ILE A 306 5.67 -16.66 -5.70
CA ILE A 306 6.04 -16.45 -4.30
C ILE A 306 7.56 -16.61 -4.15
N ALA A 307 8.19 -15.63 -3.51
CA ALA A 307 9.62 -15.63 -3.25
C ALA A 307 10.05 -16.74 -2.27
N ASP A 308 11.31 -17.15 -2.36
CA ASP A 308 11.86 -18.33 -1.70
C ASP A 308 11.62 -18.38 -0.19
N GLY A 309 11.77 -17.25 0.51
CA GLY A 309 11.58 -17.19 1.97
C GLY A 309 10.12 -17.45 2.34
N THR A 310 9.19 -16.80 1.66
CA THR A 310 7.76 -17.00 1.88
C THR A 310 7.34 -18.42 1.47
N PHE A 311 7.84 -18.94 0.35
CA PHE A 311 7.47 -20.26 -0.17
C PHE A 311 7.96 -21.40 0.72
N TRP A 312 9.28 -21.48 0.97
CA TRP A 312 9.90 -22.61 1.66
C TRP A 312 9.79 -22.50 3.18
N ILE A 313 10.03 -21.31 3.74
CA ILE A 313 10.21 -21.13 5.19
C ILE A 313 8.87 -20.82 5.83
N ASP A 314 8.21 -19.77 5.35
CA ASP A 314 7.03 -19.22 6.02
C ASP A 314 5.79 -20.09 5.74
N LEU A 315 5.59 -20.53 4.50
CA LEU A 315 4.47 -21.41 4.12
C LEU A 315 4.81 -22.90 4.23
N GLY A 316 6.08 -23.29 4.16
CA GLY A 316 6.47 -24.70 4.16
C GLY A 316 6.02 -25.46 2.93
N MET A 317 5.83 -24.78 1.79
CA MET A 317 5.50 -25.42 0.53
C MET A 317 6.69 -26.25 0.06
N THR A 318 6.44 -27.41 -0.56
CA THR A 318 7.50 -28.28 -1.13
C THR A 318 7.43 -28.35 -2.65
N ASN A 319 6.32 -27.88 -3.23
CA ASN A 319 6.05 -27.81 -4.67
C ASN A 319 4.96 -26.76 -4.94
N ASN A 320 4.79 -26.37 -6.20
CA ASN A 320 3.73 -25.47 -6.66
C ASN A 320 2.36 -26.10 -6.34
N ASP A 321 1.42 -25.29 -5.83
CA ASP A 321 0.11 -25.79 -5.42
C ASP A 321 -0.90 -24.64 -5.28
N TRP A 322 -2.16 -25.00 -5.02
CA TRP A 322 -3.21 -24.08 -4.68
C TRP A 322 -3.04 -23.53 -3.26
N VAL A 323 -3.17 -22.21 -3.15
CA VAL A 323 -3.18 -21.45 -1.90
C VAL A 323 -4.40 -20.53 -1.88
N ASP A 324 -4.82 -20.12 -0.68
CA ASP A 324 -5.81 -19.06 -0.53
C ASP A 324 -5.07 -17.73 -0.38
N VAL A 325 -5.34 -16.79 -1.28
CA VAL A 325 -4.68 -15.48 -1.34
C VAL A 325 -5.68 -14.40 -1.00
N THR A 326 -5.41 -13.65 0.06
CA THR A 326 -6.19 -12.50 0.49
C THR A 326 -5.50 -11.20 0.07
N TYR A 327 -6.17 -10.36 -0.72
CA TYR A 327 -5.64 -9.10 -1.28
C TYR A 327 -5.94 -7.95 -0.33
N LEU A 328 -4.99 -7.64 0.55
CA LEU A 328 -5.28 -6.88 1.76
C LEU A 328 -5.69 -5.42 1.47
N TRP A 329 -5.37 -4.87 0.28
CA TRP A 329 -5.78 -3.52 -0.10
C TRP A 329 -7.23 -3.39 -0.61
N THR A 330 -7.91 -4.51 -0.87
CA THR A 330 -9.21 -4.51 -1.57
C THR A 330 -10.42 -4.19 -0.68
N SER A 331 -10.27 -4.25 0.65
CA SER A 331 -11.29 -3.72 1.57
C SER A 331 -11.17 -2.21 1.66
N GLY A 332 -12.21 -1.45 1.33
CA GLY A 332 -12.61 -0.13 1.88
C GLY A 332 -11.60 0.98 2.22
N GLY A 333 -10.32 0.82 1.90
CA GLY A 333 -9.20 1.54 2.46
C GLY A 333 -8.27 0.42 2.87
N GLY A 334 -7.27 0.16 2.02
CA GLY A 334 -6.46 -1.04 2.13
C GLY A 334 -6.04 -1.29 3.56
N THR A 335 -5.83 -2.56 3.96
CA THR A 335 -5.29 -2.91 5.29
C THR A 335 -4.44 -1.74 5.72
N PRO A 336 -4.73 -1.09 6.86
CA PRO A 336 -3.80 -0.10 7.37
C PRO A 336 -2.48 -0.85 7.34
N ALA A 337 -1.62 -0.52 6.37
CA ALA A 337 -0.28 -1.02 6.33
C ALA A 337 0.22 -0.33 7.57
N GLY A 338 0.19 -1.07 8.69
CA GLY A 338 0.40 -0.45 9.98
C GLY A 338 1.71 0.28 9.84
N LEU A 339 1.77 1.53 10.30
CA LEU A 339 2.98 2.34 10.18
C LEU A 339 4.13 1.50 10.73
N VAL A 340 5.03 1.06 9.83
CA VAL A 340 6.20 0.29 10.20
C VAL A 340 7.31 1.26 10.50
N ILE A 341 7.98 1.04 11.62
CA ILE A 341 9.14 1.81 12.05
C ILE A 341 10.26 0.81 12.26
N ASP A 342 11.22 0.86 11.34
CA ASP A 342 12.43 0.06 11.32
C ASP A 342 13.50 0.63 12.26
N SER A 343 14.45 -0.21 12.67
CA SER A 343 15.58 0.18 13.52
C SER A 343 16.60 1.08 12.81
N ASN A 344 16.49 1.25 11.49
CA ASN A 344 17.28 2.19 10.70
C ASN A 344 16.38 3.32 10.16
N ASN A 345 16.63 4.55 10.62
CA ASN A 345 15.87 5.73 10.18
C ASN A 345 15.98 6.06 8.69
N ALA A 346 16.95 5.49 7.96
CA ALA A 346 17.00 5.60 6.51
C ALA A 346 15.83 4.86 5.82
N ASN A 347 15.24 3.87 6.49
CA ASN A 347 14.11 3.09 6.01
C ASN A 347 12.74 3.67 6.44
N ASN A 348 12.74 4.77 7.22
CA ASN A 348 11.54 5.32 7.85
C ASN A 348 11.10 6.63 7.21
N ASP A 349 9.79 6.81 7.02
CA ASP A 349 9.19 8.14 6.81
C ASP A 349 9.17 8.87 8.16
N GLN A 350 10.23 9.63 8.44
CA GLN A 350 10.43 10.29 9.72
C GLN A 350 9.37 11.35 10.04
N THR A 351 8.53 11.75 9.07
CA THR A 351 7.37 12.61 9.33
C THR A 351 6.22 11.87 10.02
N LYS A 352 6.22 10.53 9.94
CA LYS A 352 5.19 9.65 10.51
C LYS A 352 5.72 8.75 11.60
N GLY A 353 6.95 8.29 11.50
CA GLY A 353 7.56 7.44 12.51
C GLY A 353 9.07 7.34 12.38
N TYR A 354 9.76 7.21 13.51
CA TYR A 354 11.22 7.13 13.57
C TYR A 354 11.66 6.43 14.84
N ILE A 355 12.90 5.95 14.88
CA ILE A 355 13.53 5.41 16.08
C ILE A 355 14.52 6.43 16.67
N GLN A 356 14.57 6.53 17.99
CA GLN A 356 15.51 7.34 18.74
C GLN A 356 16.13 6.52 19.86
N LEU A 357 17.46 6.54 19.94
CA LEU A 357 18.21 5.81 20.94
C LEU A 357 18.63 6.74 22.08
N THR A 358 18.56 6.24 23.30
CA THR A 358 19.15 6.91 24.47
C THR A 358 20.44 6.20 24.85
N GLY A 359 21.51 6.96 25.07
CA GLY A 359 22.85 6.43 25.36
C GLY A 359 23.55 5.88 24.12
N SER A 360 24.62 5.11 24.33
CA SER A 360 25.51 4.60 23.27
C SER A 360 25.62 3.07 23.22
N SER A 361 24.78 2.36 23.97
CA SER A 361 24.87 0.90 24.16
C SER A 361 24.24 0.06 23.06
N TRP A 362 23.39 0.67 22.23
CA TRP A 362 22.72 0.01 21.11
C TRP A 362 23.64 -0.01 19.90
N ALA A 363 23.96 -1.21 19.41
CA ALA A 363 24.78 -1.42 18.23
C ALA A 363 23.96 -2.09 17.11
N SER A 364 24.16 -1.68 15.86
CA SER A 364 23.58 -2.37 14.71
C SER A 364 24.29 -3.70 14.47
N SER A 365 23.52 -4.71 14.06
CA SER A 365 24.03 -6.04 13.76
C SER A 365 23.17 -6.72 12.68
N THR A 366 23.82 -7.62 11.95
CA THR A 366 23.20 -8.53 10.97
C THR A 366 23.55 -10.00 11.28
N ASN A 367 24.15 -10.27 12.43
CA ASN A 367 24.74 -11.58 12.75
C ASN A 367 23.67 -12.69 12.86
N VAL A 368 22.52 -12.38 13.46
CA VAL A 368 21.38 -13.31 13.51
C VAL A 368 20.41 -12.96 12.39
N THR A 369 20.24 -13.83 11.41
CA THR A 369 19.31 -13.64 10.28
C THR A 369 17.85 -13.60 10.73
N GLY A 370 16.97 -13.08 9.87
CA GLY A 370 15.53 -12.98 10.15
C GLY A 370 15.13 -11.64 10.79
N TYR A 371 15.97 -10.62 10.65
CA TYR A 371 15.62 -9.26 10.99
C TYR A 371 14.69 -8.63 9.96
N TYR A 372 13.97 -7.58 10.35
CA TYR A 372 13.22 -6.76 9.42
C TYR A 372 14.17 -5.74 8.76
N GLY A 373 13.90 -5.37 7.51
CA GLY A 373 14.73 -4.41 6.78
C GLY A 373 16.18 -4.86 6.60
N SER A 374 17.13 -3.97 6.90
CA SER A 374 18.56 -4.16 6.59
C SER A 374 19.40 -4.70 7.75
N SER A 375 18.95 -4.52 9.00
CA SER A 375 19.69 -4.86 10.22
C SER A 375 18.77 -4.76 11.44
N TYR A 376 19.25 -5.20 12.60
CA TYR A 376 18.62 -4.91 13.89
C TYR A 376 19.59 -4.19 14.82
N LEU A 377 19.07 -3.53 15.86
CA LEU A 377 19.86 -3.00 16.96
C LEU A 377 19.87 -3.99 18.13
N VAL A 378 21.00 -4.11 18.80
CA VAL A 378 21.18 -4.97 19.97
C VAL A 378 21.87 -4.20 21.09
N SER A 379 21.46 -4.44 22.34
CA SER A 379 22.09 -3.87 23.52
C SER A 379 22.21 -4.91 24.63
N PRO A 380 23.33 -4.98 25.37
CA PRO A 380 23.46 -5.86 26.53
C PRO A 380 22.51 -5.42 27.65
N GLY A 381 21.93 -6.37 28.37
CA GLY A 381 21.09 -6.12 29.53
C GLY A 381 21.87 -5.41 30.64
N ALA A 382 21.30 -4.34 31.17
CA ALA A 382 21.87 -3.61 32.31
C ALA A 382 20.76 -2.86 33.04
N ALA A 383 20.90 -2.65 34.35
CA ALA A 383 19.94 -1.90 35.16
C ALA A 383 20.03 -0.37 34.91
N VAL A 384 19.90 0.05 33.65
CA VAL A 384 20.08 1.43 33.17
C VAL A 384 18.93 1.79 32.23
N SER A 385 18.38 2.99 32.40
CA SER A 385 17.31 3.51 31.55
C SER A 385 17.86 4.12 30.25
N GLU A 386 18.16 3.26 29.28
CA GLU A 386 18.63 3.61 27.93
C GLU A 386 17.78 2.90 26.86
N PRO A 387 16.53 3.34 26.64
CA PRO A 387 15.64 2.66 25.71
C PRO A 387 15.99 2.93 24.24
N ALA A 388 15.65 1.96 23.39
CA ALA A 388 15.35 2.23 21.99
C ALA A 388 13.88 2.66 21.88
N THR A 389 13.64 3.88 21.42
CA THR A 389 12.30 4.49 21.39
C THR A 389 11.80 4.59 19.96
N PHE A 390 10.74 3.85 19.63
CA PHE A 390 10.02 3.99 18.37
C PHE A 390 8.90 5.02 18.55
N TRP A 391 8.99 6.12 17.81
CA TRP A 391 8.00 7.19 17.78
C TRP A 391 7.06 7.03 16.59
N PHE A 392 5.77 7.27 16.80
CA PHE A 392 4.77 7.26 15.73
C PHE A 392 3.75 8.39 15.89
N TYR A 393 3.42 9.04 14.79
CA TYR A 393 2.46 10.13 14.73
C TYR A 393 1.08 9.63 14.34
N LEU A 394 0.06 10.06 15.08
CA LEU A 394 -1.34 9.89 14.68
C LEU A 394 -1.97 11.27 14.41
N PRO A 395 -2.54 11.52 13.21
CA PRO A 395 -3.18 12.80 12.91
C PRO A 395 -4.49 13.00 13.69
N ALA A 396 -5.10 11.90 14.15
CA ALA A 396 -6.30 11.90 14.97
C ALA A 396 -6.18 10.81 16.05
N ALA A 397 -6.91 10.98 17.16
CA ALA A 397 -7.00 9.94 18.17
C ALA A 397 -7.60 8.66 17.58
N GLY A 398 -7.12 7.50 17.99
CA GLY A 398 -7.57 6.22 17.46
C GLY A 398 -7.10 5.03 18.28
N THR A 399 -7.85 3.94 18.18
CA THR A 399 -7.42 2.64 18.72
C THR A 399 -6.45 2.00 17.74
N LYS A 400 -5.25 1.64 18.21
CA LYS A 400 -4.20 1.02 17.39
C LYS A 400 -3.68 -0.25 18.01
N THR A 401 -3.41 -1.23 17.16
CA THR A 401 -2.68 -2.44 17.56
C THR A 401 -1.19 -2.23 17.27
N VAL A 402 -0.35 -2.56 18.24
CA VAL A 402 1.11 -2.51 18.10
C VAL A 402 1.64 -3.93 18.03
N ASP A 403 2.33 -4.23 16.93
CA ASP A 403 3.10 -5.46 16.74
C ASP A 403 4.60 -5.13 16.78
N ALA A 404 5.43 -6.11 17.17
CA ALA A 404 6.89 -5.99 17.17
C ALA A 404 7.54 -7.17 16.47
N TRP A 405 8.66 -6.90 15.80
CA TRP A 405 9.54 -7.87 15.17
C TRP A 405 10.86 -7.93 15.95
N TRP A 406 11.51 -9.09 15.97
CA TRP A 406 12.88 -9.26 16.50
C TRP A 406 13.57 -10.48 15.89
N THR A 407 14.89 -10.55 16.05
CA THR A 407 15.69 -11.75 15.80
C THR A 407 15.76 -12.60 17.06
N ALA A 408 15.41 -13.88 16.95
CA ALA A 408 15.41 -14.81 18.08
C ALA A 408 16.74 -15.54 18.22
N ALA A 409 17.30 -15.55 19.44
CA ALA A 409 18.51 -16.29 19.79
C ALA A 409 18.54 -16.65 21.29
N SER A 410 19.31 -17.67 21.67
CA SER A 410 19.33 -18.19 23.04
C SER A 410 19.88 -17.19 24.08
N ASP A 411 20.70 -16.22 23.65
CA ASP A 411 21.30 -15.19 24.50
C ASP A 411 20.41 -13.94 24.69
N ARG A 412 19.21 -13.93 24.11
CA ARG A 412 18.25 -12.83 24.25
C ARG A 412 17.52 -12.88 25.58
N SER A 413 17.02 -11.73 26.02
CA SER A 413 16.18 -11.63 27.20
C SER A 413 14.86 -12.37 27.02
N ALA A 414 14.51 -13.23 27.99
CA ALA A 414 13.22 -13.89 28.04
C ALA A 414 12.07 -12.97 28.51
N ALA A 415 12.38 -11.73 28.90
CA ALA A 415 11.42 -10.78 29.43
C ALA A 415 11.78 -9.33 29.02
N ALA A 416 12.02 -9.11 27.74
CA ALA A 416 12.30 -7.79 27.16
C ALA A 416 11.07 -6.88 27.28
N PRO A 417 11.15 -5.74 27.99
CA PRO A 417 10.01 -4.86 28.23
C PRO A 417 9.80 -3.85 27.09
N PHE A 418 8.62 -3.91 26.47
CA PHE A 418 8.06 -2.89 25.58
C PHE A 418 7.06 -2.04 26.35
N ILE A 419 7.41 -0.77 26.57
CA ILE A 419 6.62 0.20 27.32
C ILE A 419 5.87 1.07 26.32
N ILE A 420 4.54 1.08 26.41
CA ILE A 420 3.66 1.81 25.49
C ILE A 420 3.27 3.13 26.13
N LEU A 421 3.57 4.25 25.49
CA LEU A 421 3.26 5.58 26.00
C LEU A 421 2.44 6.40 24.99
N SER A 422 1.44 7.12 25.48
CA SER A 422 0.66 8.08 24.71
C SER A 422 1.42 9.38 24.45
N ALA A 423 0.90 10.21 23.55
CA ALA A 423 1.42 11.55 23.27
C ALA A 423 1.35 12.50 24.49
N THR A 424 0.49 12.21 25.47
CA THR A 424 0.42 12.95 26.73
C THR A 424 1.42 12.45 27.78
N GLY A 425 2.21 11.43 27.45
CA GLY A 425 3.18 10.82 28.37
C GLY A 425 2.58 9.76 29.30
N ALA A 426 1.31 9.40 29.17
CA ALA A 426 0.69 8.36 29.97
C ALA A 426 1.19 6.98 29.52
N GLN A 427 1.64 6.15 30.46
CA GLN A 427 2.00 4.76 30.18
C GLN A 427 0.72 3.92 30.06
N LEU A 428 0.46 3.40 28.86
CA LEU A 428 -0.71 2.57 28.55
C LEU A 428 -0.46 1.10 28.92
N ALA A 429 0.78 0.62 28.76
CA ALA A 429 1.16 -0.74 29.10
C ALA A 429 2.68 -0.91 29.27
N ASN A 430 3.06 -2.02 29.90
CA ASN A 430 4.43 -2.53 29.92
C ASN A 430 4.36 -4.04 29.60
N VAL A 431 4.66 -4.40 28.36
CA VAL A 431 4.54 -5.75 27.82
C VAL A 431 5.92 -6.40 27.80
N LYS A 432 6.08 -7.49 28.56
CA LYS A 432 7.33 -8.27 28.57
C LYS A 432 7.22 -9.42 27.58
N VAL A 433 8.17 -9.50 26.65
CA VAL A 433 8.21 -10.57 25.63
C VAL A 433 9.49 -11.40 25.75
N ASN A 434 9.38 -12.68 25.40
CA ASN A 434 10.54 -13.56 25.30
C ASN A 434 11.16 -13.45 23.90
N GLN A 435 12.31 -12.78 23.79
CA GLN A 435 13.01 -12.61 22.52
C GLN A 435 13.88 -13.82 22.13
N GLN A 436 13.87 -14.90 22.90
CA GLN A 436 14.55 -16.15 22.52
C GLN A 436 13.75 -16.97 21.50
N VAL A 437 12.49 -16.63 21.29
CA VAL A 437 11.53 -17.38 20.45
C VAL A 437 10.71 -16.43 19.58
N ASN A 438 9.98 -16.97 18.61
CA ASN A 438 9.05 -16.22 17.74
C ASN A 438 9.67 -15.01 17.02
N GLY A 439 10.97 -15.04 16.74
CA GLY A 439 11.62 -14.05 15.88
C GLY A 439 11.24 -14.23 14.41
N ALA A 440 11.67 -13.30 13.56
CA ALA A 440 11.41 -13.30 12.11
C ALA A 440 9.90 -13.30 11.74
N ARG A 441 9.07 -12.69 12.59
CA ARG A 441 7.63 -12.52 12.39
C ARG A 441 7.11 -11.35 13.22
N TRP A 442 5.96 -10.81 12.83
CA TRP A 442 5.21 -9.85 13.64
C TRP A 442 4.57 -10.55 14.84
N ASN A 443 4.79 -9.99 16.04
CA ASN A 443 4.21 -10.44 17.29
C ASN A 443 3.39 -9.32 17.91
N THR A 444 2.10 -9.57 18.14
CA THR A 444 1.21 -8.59 18.75
C THR A 444 1.56 -8.34 20.21
N LEU A 445 1.88 -7.09 20.53
CA LEU A 445 2.06 -6.64 21.91
C LEU A 445 0.72 -6.33 22.57
N GLY A 446 -0.23 -5.75 21.81
CA GLY A 446 -1.57 -5.42 22.27
C GLY A 446 -2.23 -4.29 21.48
N THR A 447 -3.41 -3.90 21.93
CA THR A 447 -4.24 -2.87 21.30
C THR A 447 -4.63 -1.82 22.33
N TRP A 448 -4.42 -0.54 22.02
CA TRP A 448 -4.69 0.58 22.94
C TRP A 448 -5.28 1.78 22.23
N SER A 449 -5.96 2.63 22.98
CA SER A 449 -6.43 3.94 22.51
C SER A 449 -5.31 4.98 22.65
N PHE A 450 -4.91 5.58 21.53
CA PHE A 450 -3.91 6.62 21.48
C PHE A 450 -4.56 7.98 21.13
N PRO A 451 -4.12 9.08 21.75
CA PRO A 451 -4.49 10.42 21.31
C PRO A 451 -3.81 10.77 19.97
N ALA A 452 -4.30 11.85 19.33
CA ALA A 452 -3.59 12.50 18.24
C ALA A 452 -2.22 13.03 18.71
N GLY A 453 -1.25 13.10 17.81
CA GLY A 453 0.11 13.53 18.10
C GLY A 453 1.12 12.39 18.12
N TRP A 454 2.30 12.68 18.64
CA TRP A 454 3.44 11.77 18.71
C TRP A 454 3.35 10.82 19.91
N ASN A 455 3.04 9.57 19.66
CA ASN A 455 3.02 8.47 20.62
C ASN A 455 4.34 7.69 20.52
N LYS A 456 4.65 6.83 21.51
CA LYS A 456 5.90 6.05 21.48
C LYS A 456 5.82 4.68 22.11
N VAL A 457 6.69 3.80 21.63
CA VAL A 457 6.99 2.48 22.20
C VAL A 457 8.46 2.47 22.61
N GLN A 458 8.73 2.27 23.89
CA GLN A 458 10.09 2.18 24.42
C GLN A 458 10.46 0.74 24.72
N LEU A 459 11.48 0.24 24.03
CA LEU A 459 12.10 -1.04 24.36
C LEU A 459 13.25 -0.79 25.33
N SER A 460 13.09 -1.23 26.58
CA SER A 460 14.07 -1.00 27.63
C SER A 460 15.11 -2.13 27.72
N ARG A 461 16.38 -1.76 27.87
CA ARG A 461 17.49 -2.68 28.16
C ARG A 461 17.65 -3.03 29.64
N TRP A 462 16.72 -2.56 30.50
CA TRP A 462 16.66 -2.87 31.92
C TRP A 462 16.19 -4.30 32.17
N VAL A 463 17.07 -5.24 31.82
CA VAL A 463 16.88 -6.69 31.95
C VAL A 463 18.11 -7.31 32.63
N THR A 464 18.07 -8.61 32.88
CA THR A 464 19.16 -9.37 33.51
C THR A 464 20.48 -9.18 32.76
N ALA A 465 21.53 -8.81 33.49
CA ALA A 465 22.88 -8.71 32.94
C ALA A 465 23.34 -10.06 32.36
N GLY A 466 24.10 -10.02 31.26
CA GLY A 466 24.52 -11.22 30.54
C GLY A 466 23.50 -11.75 29.50
N THR A 467 22.35 -11.09 29.37
CA THR A 467 21.42 -11.29 28.24
C THR A 467 21.44 -10.08 27.31
N TYR A 468 20.87 -10.20 26.11
CA TYR A 468 20.75 -9.11 25.15
C TYR A 468 19.29 -8.77 24.84
N VAL A 469 19.02 -7.51 24.52
CA VAL A 469 17.73 -7.04 24.00
C VAL A 469 17.91 -6.59 22.55
N VAL A 470 16.96 -6.94 21.69
CA VAL A 470 16.96 -6.62 20.26
C VAL A 470 15.82 -5.67 19.93
N ALA A 471 16.15 -4.53 19.30
CA ALA A 471 15.21 -3.59 18.71
C ALA A 471 15.32 -3.69 17.19
N ASP A 472 14.26 -4.15 16.52
CA ASP A 472 14.28 -4.42 15.09
C ASP A 472 13.22 -3.58 14.37
N ALA A 473 11.94 -3.89 14.53
CA ALA A 473 10.87 -3.04 13.99
C ALA A 473 9.60 -3.11 14.84
N ILE A 474 8.76 -2.07 14.74
CA ILE A 474 7.36 -2.11 15.20
C ILE A 474 6.41 -1.82 14.04
N GLN A 475 5.18 -2.30 14.16
CA GLN A 475 4.07 -1.99 13.25
C GLN A 475 2.87 -1.44 14.05
N VAL A 476 2.31 -0.31 13.62
CA VAL A 476 1.14 0.33 14.26
C VAL A 476 -0.05 0.34 13.30
N ARG A 477 -1.04 -0.54 13.51
CA ARG A 477 -2.21 -0.70 12.61
C ARG A 477 -3.52 -0.25 13.23
#